data_AF-A0A8J4S4T5-F1
#
_entry.id   AF-A0A8J4S4T5-F1
#
_cell.length_a   1.000
_cell.length_b   1.000
_cell.length_c   1.000
_cell.angle_alpha   90.00
_cell.angle_beta   90.00
_cell.angle_gamma   90.00
#
_symmetry.space_group_name_H-M   'P 1'
#
loop_
_entity.id
_entity.type
_entity.pdbx_description
1 polymer ?
#
loop_
_entity_poly.entity_id
_entity_poly.type
_entity_poly.pdbx_seq_one_letter_code
_entity_poly.pdbx_strand_id
1 'polypeptide(L)'
;MQSGGYEFSAAPRSVATKRSKASSTNNGTANGNAERVQNLMFDKRVHRGSAYVMREETPETPGQGAESRKLNKAAARAARYQQQQQQQQQQQQQRPITPPPVGGRFHMDVQTDNYLEELTDRNPEVDADTQTDALLDLHPPVSFVPIPSGVDAATQIEGGDLFDFDLEVEPILEVLVGKTLELGMLELLEEIELHEIRQRQELFEQARNAELAEVQRLEAEAKRRFAEKQRRLDEETARLAAQAELEEKVAARASAKQYLANLHAQVFDTLVESGHFFDPLAKDIKQHFLPEMFESAAARANQLDASRKVLDTILADALRSRAASG
;
A
#
# COMPACT_ATOMS: atom_id res chain seq x y z
N MET A 1 31.12 39.70 -26.92
CA MET A 1 30.36 38.61 -27.57
C MET A 1 29.86 37.70 -26.46
N GLN A 2 28.54 37.61 -26.27
CA GLN A 2 27.93 36.79 -25.22
C GLN A 2 27.64 35.39 -25.78
N SER A 3 28.24 34.36 -25.19
CA SER A 3 27.94 32.96 -25.46
C SER A 3 26.88 32.49 -24.45
N GLY A 4 25.62 32.43 -24.88
CA GLY A 4 24.53 31.88 -24.08
C GLY A 4 24.58 30.35 -24.08
N GLY A 5 24.98 29.75 -22.95
CA GLY A 5 24.78 28.33 -22.68
C GLY A 5 23.38 28.10 -22.13
N TYR A 6 22.60 27.24 -22.77
CA TYR A 6 21.30 26.81 -22.27
C TYR A 6 21.51 25.71 -21.23
N GLU A 7 21.44 26.07 -19.94
CA GLU A 7 21.47 25.13 -18.83
C GLU A 7 20.03 24.77 -18.44
N PHE A 8 19.64 23.52 -18.64
CA PHE A 8 18.32 23.00 -18.27
C PHE A 8 18.44 22.19 -16.98
N SER A 9 17.98 22.77 -15.86
CA SER A 9 17.78 22.06 -14.60
C SER A 9 16.29 22.04 -14.26
N ALA A 10 15.78 20.85 -13.93
CA ALA A 10 14.39 20.67 -13.48
C ALA A 10 14.37 19.77 -12.25
N ALA A 11 13.78 20.26 -11.16
CA ALA A 11 13.58 19.46 -9.95
C ALA A 11 12.56 18.32 -10.21
N PRO A 12 12.74 17.14 -9.59
CA PRO A 12 11.86 16.00 -9.80
C PRO A 12 10.43 16.34 -9.32
N ARG A 13 9.49 16.36 -10.26
CA ARG A 13 8.08 16.65 -10.00
C ARG A 13 7.29 15.34 -10.02
N SER A 14 6.62 15.00 -8.92
CA SER A 14 5.81 13.80 -8.84
C SER A 14 4.60 13.88 -9.78
N VAL A 15 4.35 12.78 -10.49
CA VAL A 15 3.26 12.68 -11.48
C VAL A 15 1.92 12.60 -10.74
N ALA A 16 1.07 13.62 -10.92
CA ALA A 16 -0.28 13.61 -10.39
C ALA A 16 -1.11 12.51 -11.07
N THR A 17 -1.43 11.45 -10.33
CA THR A 17 -2.36 10.42 -10.80
C THR A 17 -3.77 10.98 -10.77
N LYS A 18 -4.37 11.20 -11.95
CA LYS A 18 -5.81 11.48 -12.06
C LYS A 18 -6.56 10.22 -11.59
N ARG A 19 -7.09 10.25 -10.36
CA ARG A 19 -8.06 9.26 -9.88
C ARG A 19 -9.32 9.34 -10.74
N SER A 20 -9.52 8.37 -11.63
CA SER A 20 -10.82 8.12 -12.23
C SER A 20 -11.77 7.58 -11.16
N LYS A 21 -12.93 8.23 -10.99
CA LYS A 21 -14.04 7.79 -10.12
C LYS A 21 -14.40 6.33 -10.42
N ALA A 22 -14.38 5.48 -9.39
CA ALA A 22 -14.85 4.11 -9.49
C ALA A 22 -16.38 4.08 -9.65
N SER A 23 -16.84 3.39 -10.69
CA SER A 23 -18.25 3.03 -10.85
C SER A 23 -18.65 2.04 -9.77
N SER A 24 -19.73 2.36 -9.07
CA SER A 24 -20.37 1.51 -8.07
C SER A 24 -21.09 0.35 -8.76
N THR A 25 -20.63 -0.87 -8.50
CA THR A 25 -21.48 -2.06 -8.59
C THR A 25 -21.28 -2.91 -7.34
N ASN A 26 -22.35 -2.98 -6.56
CA ASN A 26 -22.52 -3.84 -5.40
C ASN A 26 -22.29 -5.31 -5.78
N ASN A 27 -21.44 -5.99 -5.01
CA ASN A 27 -21.77 -7.31 -4.48
C ASN A 27 -20.97 -7.56 -3.21
N GLY A 28 -21.67 -8.01 -2.18
CA GLY A 28 -21.18 -8.05 -0.81
C GLY A 28 -20.24 -9.21 -0.49
N THR A 29 -19.72 -9.09 0.73
CA THR A 29 -19.15 -10.10 1.63
C THR A 29 -17.63 -10.35 1.60
N ALA A 30 -17.03 -9.98 2.74
CA ALA A 30 -15.87 -10.55 3.44
C ALA A 30 -14.43 -10.37 2.91
N ASN A 31 -13.62 -9.74 3.79
CA ASN A 31 -12.21 -9.95 4.12
C ASN A 31 -11.12 -9.99 3.01
N GLY A 32 -10.15 -9.07 3.18
CA GLY A 32 -8.70 -9.32 3.05
C GLY A 32 -8.16 -9.74 1.68
N ASN A 33 -7.42 -8.81 1.04
CA ASN A 33 -6.49 -9.09 -0.08
C ASN A 33 -7.00 -10.06 -1.16
N ALA A 34 -7.89 -9.56 -2.03
CA ALA A 34 -8.08 -10.12 -3.35
C ALA A 34 -7.66 -9.07 -4.38
N GLU A 35 -6.41 -9.15 -4.83
CA GLU A 35 -6.08 -8.67 -6.18
C GLU A 35 -7.15 -9.25 -7.10
N ARG A 36 -7.91 -8.39 -7.78
CA ARG A 36 -8.81 -8.86 -8.84
C ARG A 36 -7.95 -9.64 -9.80
N VAL A 37 -8.11 -10.97 -9.81
CA VAL A 37 -7.43 -11.87 -10.73
C VAL A 37 -7.94 -11.52 -12.11
N GLN A 38 -7.33 -10.50 -12.73
CA GLN A 38 -7.55 -10.18 -14.12
C GLN A 38 -6.89 -11.31 -14.88
N ASN A 39 -7.71 -12.02 -15.66
CA ASN A 39 -7.24 -13.10 -16.50
C ASN A 39 -6.02 -12.61 -17.29
N LEU A 40 -4.92 -13.38 -17.23
CA LEU A 40 -3.63 -13.08 -17.85
C LEU A 40 -3.72 -12.85 -19.36
N MET A 41 -4.86 -13.13 -20.00
CA MET A 41 -5.21 -12.78 -21.39
C MET A 41 -5.59 -11.30 -21.59
N PHE A 42 -5.93 -10.56 -20.54
CA PHE A 42 -6.36 -9.15 -20.60
C PHE A 42 -5.49 -8.19 -19.78
N ASP A 43 -4.45 -8.69 -19.12
CA ASP A 43 -3.47 -7.85 -18.45
C ASP A 43 -2.71 -6.99 -19.48
N LYS A 44 -2.64 -5.69 -19.22
CA LYS A 44 -2.01 -4.68 -20.07
C LYS A 44 -0.48 -4.69 -19.98
N ARG A 45 0.08 -5.29 -18.92
CA ARG A 45 1.54 -5.39 -18.72
C ARG A 45 2.15 -6.56 -19.48
N VAL A 46 1.32 -7.52 -19.91
CA VAL A 46 1.76 -8.71 -20.62
C VAL A 46 1.73 -8.44 -22.13
N HIS A 47 2.92 -8.31 -22.73
CA HIS A 47 3.09 -8.16 -24.16
C HIS A 47 2.79 -9.50 -24.85
N ARG A 48 1.77 -9.53 -25.72
CA ARG A 48 1.38 -10.73 -26.47
C ARG A 48 1.82 -10.56 -27.91
N GLY A 49 2.90 -11.26 -28.29
CA GLY A 49 3.49 -11.22 -29.63
C GLY A 49 5.01 -11.26 -29.61
N SER A 50 5.61 -11.73 -30.70
CA SER A 50 7.06 -11.75 -30.90
C SER A 50 7.64 -10.34 -30.94
N ALA A 51 8.73 -10.08 -30.22
CA ALA A 51 9.38 -8.76 -30.10
C ALA A 51 10.15 -8.33 -31.38
N TYR A 52 10.11 -9.13 -32.45
CA TYR A 52 10.89 -8.96 -33.68
C TYR A 52 10.04 -8.82 -34.95
N VAL A 53 8.85 -8.18 -34.85
CA VAL A 53 8.02 -7.93 -36.03
C VAL A 53 7.75 -6.42 -36.15
N MET A 54 8.30 -5.82 -37.21
CA MET A 54 7.88 -4.53 -37.75
C MET A 54 6.36 -4.58 -37.96
N ARG A 55 5.65 -3.81 -37.13
CA ARG A 55 4.22 -3.49 -37.16
C ARG A 55 3.53 -3.77 -38.50
N GLU A 56 2.94 -4.96 -38.65
CA GLU A 56 1.87 -5.20 -39.61
C GLU A 56 0.54 -4.79 -38.97
N GLU A 57 -0.22 -3.96 -39.69
CA GLU A 57 -1.52 -3.48 -39.24
C GLU A 57 -2.52 -4.64 -39.22
N THR A 58 -3.05 -4.98 -38.03
CA THR A 58 -4.13 -5.96 -37.88
C THR A 58 -5.43 -5.45 -38.52
N PRO A 59 -6.20 -6.31 -39.21
CA PRO A 59 -7.47 -5.93 -39.84
C PRO A 59 -8.60 -5.71 -38.82
N GLU A 60 -9.50 -4.83 -39.23
CA GLU A 60 -10.56 -4.11 -38.52
C GLU A 60 -11.54 -4.98 -37.68
N THR A 61 -11.82 -4.56 -36.44
CA THR A 61 -13.06 -4.92 -35.72
C THR A 61 -14.08 -3.79 -35.88
N PRO A 62 -15.29 -4.03 -36.42
CA PRO A 62 -16.26 -2.99 -36.70
C PRO A 62 -17.02 -2.63 -35.41
N GLY A 63 -16.59 -1.57 -34.75
CA GLY A 63 -17.30 -1.06 -33.59
C GLY A 63 -16.64 0.18 -33.03
N GLN A 64 -17.36 1.31 -33.11
CA GLN A 64 -17.13 2.58 -32.41
C GLN A 64 -16.15 3.59 -33.04
N GLY A 65 -16.74 4.68 -33.54
CA GLY A 65 -16.13 6.01 -33.61
C GLY A 65 -15.20 6.28 -34.79
N ALA A 66 -15.75 6.31 -36.02
CA ALA A 66 -15.01 6.64 -37.24
C ALA A 66 -14.50 8.10 -37.29
N GLU A 67 -15.13 9.03 -36.56
CA GLU A 67 -14.80 10.46 -36.66
C GLU A 67 -13.56 10.87 -35.84
N SER A 68 -13.43 10.35 -34.62
CA SER A 68 -12.30 10.69 -33.73
C SER A 68 -10.96 10.11 -34.23
N ARG A 69 -11.00 9.00 -35.00
CA ARG A 69 -9.82 8.39 -35.62
C ARG A 69 -9.30 9.15 -36.85
N LYS A 70 -10.16 9.86 -37.60
CA LYS A 70 -9.74 10.68 -38.75
C LYS A 70 -8.89 11.87 -38.32
N LEU A 71 -9.25 12.52 -37.21
CA LEU A 71 -8.50 13.66 -36.65
C LEU A 71 -7.11 13.22 -36.13
N ASN A 72 -7.02 12.08 -35.45
CA ASN A 72 -5.73 11.54 -34.98
C ASN A 72 -4.81 11.06 -36.13
N LYS A 73 -5.35 10.47 -37.20
CA LYS A 73 -4.57 10.13 -38.41
C LYS A 73 -4.08 11.39 -39.15
N ALA A 74 -4.87 12.46 -39.18
CA ALA A 74 -4.47 13.73 -39.79
C ALA A 74 -3.34 14.43 -39.01
N ALA A 75 -3.43 14.46 -37.66
CA ALA A 75 -2.39 14.99 -36.80
C ALA A 75 -1.07 14.20 -36.90
N ALA A 76 -1.16 12.87 -36.94
CA ALA A 76 0.02 12.01 -37.12
C ALA A 76 0.68 12.16 -38.50
N ARG A 77 -0.11 12.40 -39.57
CA ARG A 77 0.41 12.72 -40.91
C ARG A 77 1.10 14.09 -40.94
N ALA A 78 0.52 15.10 -40.31
CA ALA A 78 1.12 16.44 -40.21
C ALA A 78 2.46 16.41 -39.46
N ALA A 79 2.55 15.67 -38.35
CA ALA A 79 3.79 15.51 -37.59
C ALA A 79 4.88 14.78 -38.40
N ARG A 80 4.53 13.73 -39.17
CA ARG A 80 5.48 13.06 -40.07
C ARG A 80 5.95 13.97 -41.20
N TYR A 81 5.07 14.80 -41.74
CA TYR A 81 5.42 15.76 -42.80
C TYR A 81 6.40 16.83 -42.28
N GLN A 82 6.21 17.30 -41.04
CA GLN A 82 7.15 18.23 -40.39
C GLN A 82 8.51 17.58 -40.07
N GLN A 83 8.53 16.32 -39.60
CA GLN A 83 9.78 15.57 -39.40
C GLN A 83 10.55 15.31 -40.70
N GLN A 84 9.85 14.98 -41.80
CA GLN A 84 10.48 14.83 -43.11
C GLN A 84 11.08 16.14 -43.62
N GLN A 85 10.41 17.28 -43.41
CA GLN A 85 10.97 18.59 -43.78
C GLN A 85 12.21 18.94 -42.95
N GLN A 86 12.24 18.64 -41.65
CA GLN A 86 13.43 18.84 -40.81
C GLN A 86 14.60 17.93 -41.22
N GLN A 87 14.33 16.65 -41.55
CA GLN A 87 15.37 15.75 -42.06
C GLN A 87 15.90 16.17 -43.44
N GLN A 88 15.04 16.67 -44.34
CA GLN A 88 15.49 17.22 -45.63
C GLN A 88 16.35 18.47 -45.44
N GLN A 89 16.02 19.36 -44.50
CA GLN A 89 16.85 20.52 -44.18
C GLN A 89 18.20 20.12 -43.57
N GLN A 90 18.23 19.12 -42.68
CA GLN A 90 19.49 18.58 -42.15
C GLN A 90 20.34 17.89 -43.23
N GLN A 91 19.73 17.14 -44.16
CA GLN A 91 20.45 16.56 -45.29
C GLN A 91 20.96 17.61 -46.28
N GLN A 92 20.25 18.72 -46.50
CA GLN A 92 20.75 19.82 -47.32
C GLN A 92 21.94 20.54 -46.66
N GLN A 93 21.97 20.63 -45.33
CA GLN A 93 23.11 21.18 -44.59
C GLN A 93 24.34 20.26 -44.57
N GLN A 94 24.16 18.94 -44.73
CA GLN A 94 25.27 17.97 -44.76
C GLN A 94 25.76 17.62 -46.18
N ARG A 95 25.16 18.17 -47.24
CA ARG A 95 25.71 18.02 -48.60
C ARG A 95 26.92 18.92 -48.75
N PRO A 96 28.09 18.42 -49.19
CA PRO A 96 29.21 19.27 -49.51
C PRO A 96 28.78 20.26 -50.60
N ILE A 97 29.01 21.55 -50.35
CA ILE A 97 28.65 22.63 -51.27
C ILE A 97 29.41 22.42 -52.59
N THR A 98 28.67 22.30 -53.69
CA THR A 98 29.26 22.35 -55.03
C THR A 98 29.98 23.70 -55.17
N PRO A 99 31.26 23.72 -55.56
CA PRO A 99 32.03 24.96 -55.64
C PRO A 99 31.35 25.97 -56.59
N PRO A 100 31.47 27.28 -56.31
CA PRO A 100 30.82 28.31 -57.11
C PRO A 100 31.35 28.33 -58.56
N PRO A 101 30.51 28.73 -59.54
CA PRO A 101 30.90 28.72 -60.94
C PRO A 101 32.01 29.74 -61.19
N VAL A 102 32.98 29.37 -62.01
CA VAL A 102 34.04 30.26 -62.45
C VAL A 102 33.44 31.42 -63.26
N GLY A 103 33.91 32.65 -63.01
CA GLY A 103 33.35 33.88 -63.57
C GLY A 103 33.17 33.83 -65.09
N GLY A 104 31.96 34.17 -65.55
CA GLY A 104 31.57 34.15 -66.97
C GLY A 104 31.00 32.83 -67.47
N ARG A 105 30.84 31.81 -66.61
CA ARG A 105 30.20 30.53 -66.94
C ARG A 105 29.05 30.25 -65.99
N PHE A 106 27.98 29.63 -66.52
CA PHE A 106 26.86 29.15 -65.72
C PHE A 106 26.97 27.63 -65.56
N HIS A 107 26.58 27.09 -64.41
CA HIS A 107 26.40 25.66 -64.25
C HIS A 107 25.20 25.20 -65.09
N MET A 108 25.38 24.12 -65.83
CA MET A 108 24.34 23.50 -66.65
C MET A 108 24.25 22.04 -66.23
N ASP A 109 23.03 21.56 -66.00
CA ASP A 109 22.79 20.16 -65.68
C ASP A 109 23.04 19.33 -66.94
N VAL A 110 24.07 18.48 -66.89
CA VAL A 110 24.38 17.53 -67.96
C VAL A 110 23.66 16.22 -67.63
N GLN A 111 22.93 15.67 -68.60
CA GLN A 111 22.29 14.36 -68.45
C GLN A 111 23.37 13.28 -68.37
N THR A 112 23.65 12.81 -67.15
CA THR A 112 24.62 11.73 -66.86
C THR A 112 23.99 10.33 -66.89
N ASP A 113 22.78 10.20 -67.43
CA ASP A 113 22.14 8.90 -67.61
C ASP A 113 22.91 8.13 -68.69
N ASN A 114 23.23 6.87 -68.38
CA ASN A 114 24.07 6.03 -69.23
C ASN A 114 23.29 5.58 -70.49
N TYR A 115 23.30 6.38 -71.55
CA TYR A 115 22.65 6.09 -72.83
C TYR A 115 23.61 5.35 -73.76
N LEU A 116 23.99 4.12 -73.41
CA LEU A 116 24.68 3.22 -74.35
C LEU A 116 23.66 2.28 -74.99
N GLU A 117 23.50 2.38 -76.32
CA GLU A 117 22.88 1.34 -77.13
C GLU A 117 23.94 0.29 -77.47
N GLU A 118 23.74 -0.97 -77.09
CA GLU A 118 24.58 -2.07 -77.56
C GLU A 118 24.28 -2.36 -79.04
N LEU A 119 25.20 -1.97 -79.94
CA LEU A 119 25.15 -2.43 -81.32
C LEU A 119 25.54 -3.92 -81.36
N THR A 120 24.55 -4.76 -81.65
CA THR A 120 24.66 -6.23 -81.68
C THR A 120 25.17 -6.78 -83.02
N ASP A 121 25.51 -5.91 -83.98
CA ASP A 121 25.92 -6.33 -85.32
C ASP A 121 27.45 -6.50 -85.40
N ARG A 122 27.91 -7.70 -85.75
CA ARG A 122 29.33 -8.05 -85.84
C ARG A 122 29.82 -7.76 -87.26
N ASN A 123 30.81 -6.88 -87.41
CA ASN A 123 31.37 -6.56 -88.73
C ASN A 123 31.90 -7.83 -89.43
N PRO A 124 31.63 -8.00 -90.74
CA PRO A 124 32.12 -9.15 -91.49
C PRO A 124 33.65 -9.08 -91.63
N GLU A 125 34.35 -10.06 -91.07
CA GLU A 125 35.78 -10.27 -91.24
C GLU A 125 36.02 -10.91 -92.62
N VAL A 126 36.95 -10.35 -93.41
CA VAL A 126 37.31 -10.87 -94.74
C VAL A 126 38.71 -11.44 -94.65
N ASP A 127 38.82 -12.76 -94.81
CA ASP A 127 40.11 -13.45 -94.86
C ASP A 127 40.77 -13.24 -96.23
N ALA A 128 42.03 -12.79 -96.22
CA ALA A 128 42.85 -12.62 -97.39
C ALA A 128 44.11 -13.47 -97.26
N ASP A 129 44.17 -14.56 -98.03
CA ASP A 129 45.33 -15.44 -98.07
C ASP A 129 46.38 -14.92 -99.05
N THR A 130 47.59 -14.63 -98.56
CA THR A 130 48.77 -14.36 -99.41
C THR A 130 49.69 -15.56 -99.46
N GLN A 131 50.04 -15.99 -100.68
CA GLN A 131 50.98 -17.07 -100.95
C GLN A 131 52.40 -16.68 -100.51
N THR A 132 52.87 -17.22 -99.39
CA THR A 132 54.25 -17.11 -98.93
C THR A 132 55.09 -18.28 -99.45
N ASP A 133 56.18 -17.97 -100.12
CA ASP A 133 57.18 -18.93 -100.60
C ASP A 133 57.84 -19.67 -99.42
N ALA A 134 58.32 -20.89 -99.64
CA ALA A 134 58.85 -21.73 -98.57
C ALA A 134 60.16 -21.16 -97.97
N LEU A 135 60.11 -20.77 -96.69
CA LEU A 135 61.27 -20.33 -95.91
C LEU A 135 62.37 -21.40 -95.91
N LEU A 136 63.52 -21.10 -96.51
CA LEU A 136 64.75 -21.85 -96.30
C LEU A 136 65.25 -21.59 -94.87
N ASP A 137 65.72 -22.62 -94.17
CA ASP A 137 66.25 -22.52 -92.80
C ASP A 137 67.46 -21.58 -92.75
N LEU A 138 67.22 -20.32 -92.36
CA LEU A 138 68.28 -19.41 -91.93
C LEU A 138 68.70 -19.82 -90.51
N HIS A 139 70.00 -19.97 -90.28
CA HIS A 139 70.53 -20.14 -88.92
C HIS A 139 70.05 -18.99 -88.02
N PRO A 140 69.61 -19.27 -86.78
CA PRO A 140 69.11 -18.22 -85.90
C PRO A 140 70.20 -17.16 -85.71
N PRO A 141 69.87 -15.86 -85.83
CA PRO A 141 70.85 -14.80 -85.66
C PRO A 141 71.41 -14.88 -84.24
N VAL A 142 72.74 -14.95 -84.13
CA VAL A 142 73.42 -14.87 -82.83
C VAL A 142 73.14 -13.49 -82.23
N SER A 143 72.36 -13.46 -81.14
CA SER A 143 72.12 -12.23 -80.39
C SER A 143 73.41 -11.81 -79.70
N PHE A 144 74.01 -10.71 -80.13
CA PHE A 144 75.15 -10.11 -79.45
C PHE A 144 74.66 -9.42 -78.18
N VAL A 145 74.94 -10.02 -77.03
CA VAL A 145 74.77 -9.37 -75.72
C VAL A 145 76.10 -8.67 -75.38
N PRO A 146 76.14 -7.33 -75.33
CA PRO A 146 77.35 -6.61 -74.94
C PRO A 146 77.77 -7.03 -73.53
N ILE A 147 79.07 -7.20 -73.31
CA ILE A 147 79.61 -7.35 -71.95
C ILE A 147 79.34 -6.03 -71.23
N PRO A 148 78.64 -6.01 -70.07
CA PRO A 148 78.42 -4.78 -69.34
C PRO A 148 79.77 -4.16 -68.98
N SER A 149 80.03 -2.96 -69.50
CA SER A 149 81.20 -2.15 -69.16
C SER A 149 80.73 -1.01 -68.26
N GLY A 150 80.97 -1.18 -66.96
CA GLY A 150 80.62 -0.25 -65.89
C GLY A 150 81.25 -0.74 -64.57
N VAL A 151 81.36 0.15 -63.59
CA VAL A 151 81.74 -0.24 -62.22
C VAL A 151 80.45 -0.44 -61.44
N ASP A 152 80.22 -1.65 -60.96
CA ASP A 152 79.06 -1.95 -60.13
C ASP A 152 79.21 -1.28 -58.76
N ALA A 153 78.20 -0.49 -58.36
CA ALA A 153 78.12 0.14 -57.04
C ALA A 153 76.80 -0.28 -56.38
N ALA A 154 76.89 -0.75 -55.14
CA ALA A 154 75.72 -1.02 -54.30
C ALA A 154 75.74 -0.06 -53.11
N THR A 155 74.60 0.57 -52.86
CA THR A 155 74.39 1.42 -51.68
C THR A 155 73.34 0.74 -50.82
N GLN A 156 73.67 0.45 -49.56
CA GLN A 156 72.77 -0.16 -48.59
C GLN A 156 72.68 0.75 -47.36
N ILE A 157 71.47 0.94 -46.84
CA ILE A 157 71.23 1.61 -45.58
C ILE A 157 71.23 0.55 -44.49
N GLU A 158 72.13 0.70 -43.52
CA GLU A 158 72.27 -0.23 -42.39
C GLU A 158 71.23 0.07 -41.31
N GLY A 159 70.92 -0.93 -40.48
CA GLY A 159 69.97 -0.77 -39.37
C GLY A 159 70.42 0.34 -38.41
N GLY A 160 69.63 1.41 -38.32
CA GLY A 160 69.88 2.56 -37.44
C GLY A 160 70.48 3.80 -38.12
N ASP A 161 70.83 3.74 -39.41
CA ASP A 161 71.44 4.87 -40.16
C ASP A 161 70.45 6.04 -40.40
N LEU A 162 69.15 5.77 -40.41
CA LEU A 162 68.08 6.77 -40.58
C LEU A 162 67.20 6.97 -39.34
N PHE A 163 67.62 6.51 -38.17
CA PHE A 163 66.81 6.64 -36.96
C PHE A 163 66.85 8.08 -36.42
N ASP A 164 65.68 8.72 -36.34
CA ASP A 164 65.50 10.02 -35.68
C ASP A 164 64.79 9.81 -34.33
N PHE A 165 65.52 10.04 -33.24
CA PHE A 165 64.99 9.83 -31.89
C PHE A 165 63.81 10.75 -31.58
N ASP A 166 63.85 12.01 -32.01
CA ASP A 166 62.85 13.00 -31.63
C ASP A 166 61.49 12.68 -32.29
N LEU A 167 61.52 12.17 -33.53
CA LEU A 167 60.32 11.71 -34.24
C LEU A 167 59.76 10.41 -33.65
N GLU A 168 60.63 9.45 -33.34
CA GLU A 168 60.20 8.11 -32.91
C GLU A 168 59.76 8.06 -31.44
N VAL A 169 60.25 8.97 -30.60
CA VAL A 169 59.86 9.05 -29.17
C VAL A 169 58.54 9.78 -28.94
N GLU A 170 58.13 10.66 -29.86
CA GLU A 170 56.90 11.45 -29.78
C GLU A 170 55.64 10.61 -29.49
N PRO A 171 55.32 9.52 -30.23
CA PRO A 171 54.14 8.72 -29.97
C PRO A 171 54.21 7.96 -28.62
N ILE A 172 55.41 7.60 -28.17
CA ILE A 172 55.61 6.92 -26.89
C ILE A 172 55.31 7.88 -25.74
N LEU A 173 55.81 9.11 -25.83
CA LEU A 173 55.57 10.15 -24.82
C LEU A 173 54.11 10.59 -24.82
N GLU A 174 53.47 10.73 -25.97
CA GLU A 174 52.05 11.08 -26.06
C GLU A 174 51.18 10.05 -25.32
N VAL A 175 51.43 8.76 -25.56
CA VAL A 175 50.68 7.69 -24.89
C VAL A 175 50.99 7.65 -23.39
N LEU A 176 52.25 7.82 -22.99
CA LEU A 176 52.65 7.77 -21.58
C LEU A 176 52.05 8.93 -20.78
N VAL A 177 52.17 10.16 -21.30
CA VAL A 177 51.61 11.35 -20.66
C VAL A 177 50.09 11.30 -20.70
N GLY A 178 49.49 10.92 -21.83
CA GLY A 178 48.04 10.78 -21.97
C GLY A 178 47.47 9.78 -20.96
N LYS A 179 48.08 8.59 -20.84
CA LYS A 179 47.59 7.55 -19.92
C LYS A 179 47.79 7.92 -18.46
N THR A 180 48.90 8.57 -18.11
CA THR A 180 49.15 9.01 -16.72
C THR A 180 48.17 10.10 -16.29
N LEU A 181 47.86 11.05 -17.16
CA LEU A 181 46.85 12.08 -16.90
C LEU A 181 45.44 11.48 -16.81
N GLU A 182 45.08 10.55 -17.71
CA GLU A 182 43.80 9.87 -17.67
C GLU A 182 43.61 9.07 -16.38
N LEU A 183 44.62 8.29 -15.98
CA LEU A 183 44.59 7.51 -14.75
C LEU A 183 44.47 8.41 -13.51
N GLY A 184 45.29 9.47 -13.43
CA GLY A 184 45.23 10.41 -12.32
C GLY A 184 43.90 11.15 -12.22
N MET A 185 43.26 11.46 -13.36
CA MET A 185 41.92 12.06 -13.37
C MET A 185 40.86 11.09 -12.86
N LEU A 186 40.92 9.82 -13.26
CA LEU A 186 39.98 8.79 -12.80
C LEU A 186 40.10 8.56 -11.30
N GLU A 187 41.32 8.45 -10.78
CA GLU A 187 41.58 8.29 -9.34
C GLU A 187 41.03 9.47 -8.54
N LEU A 188 41.30 10.71 -8.99
CA LEU A 188 40.80 11.92 -8.32
C LEU A 188 39.26 11.98 -8.33
N LEU A 189 38.61 11.60 -9.44
CA LEU A 189 37.15 11.56 -9.51
C LEU A 189 36.56 10.51 -8.56
N GLU A 190 37.18 9.32 -8.47
CA GLU A 190 36.78 8.28 -7.53
C GLU A 190 36.92 8.75 -6.08
N GLU A 191 38.04 9.40 -5.73
CA GLU A 191 38.27 9.93 -4.39
C GLU A 191 37.22 10.99 -4.00
N ILE A 192 36.87 11.88 -4.93
CA ILE A 192 35.83 12.90 -4.71
C ILE A 192 34.48 12.24 -4.50
N GLU A 193 34.10 11.28 -5.35
CA GLU A 193 32.82 10.56 -5.23
C GLU A 193 32.72 9.83 -3.87
N LEU A 194 33.78 9.11 -3.48
CA LEU A 194 33.82 8.44 -2.18
C LEU A 194 33.74 9.43 -1.01
N HIS A 195 34.35 10.61 -1.14
CA HIS A 195 34.26 11.65 -0.13
C HIS A 195 32.83 12.18 0.01
N GLU A 196 32.17 12.50 -1.10
CA GLU A 196 30.78 12.97 -1.11
C GLU A 196 29.81 11.92 -0.54
N ILE A 197 29.99 10.64 -0.90
CA ILE A 197 29.17 9.54 -0.37
C ILE A 197 29.34 9.44 1.14
N ARG A 198 30.58 9.52 1.66
CA ARG A 198 30.84 9.48 3.11
C ARG A 198 30.21 10.65 3.84
N GLN A 199 30.37 11.88 3.32
CA GLN A 199 29.74 13.05 3.92
C GLN A 199 28.21 12.90 3.96
N ARG A 200 27.61 12.42 2.86
CA ARG A 200 26.16 12.20 2.80
C ARG A 200 25.70 11.14 3.79
N GLN A 201 26.45 10.05 3.95
CA GLN A 201 26.16 9.00 4.94
C GLN A 201 26.24 9.57 6.36
N GLU A 202 27.27 10.33 6.68
CA GLU A 202 27.44 10.95 8.00
C GLU A 202 26.27 11.88 8.33
N LEU A 203 25.90 12.78 7.41
CA LEU A 203 24.75 13.68 7.59
C LEU A 203 23.44 12.91 7.78
N PHE A 204 23.24 11.83 7.02
CA PHE A 204 22.07 10.97 7.17
C PHE A 204 22.04 10.27 8.53
N GLU A 205 23.17 9.73 8.98
CA GLU A 205 23.28 9.09 10.29
C GLU A 205 23.06 10.07 11.43
N GLN A 206 23.62 11.28 11.35
CA GLN A 206 23.39 12.35 12.33
C GLN A 206 21.89 12.71 12.41
N ALA A 207 21.24 12.93 11.25
CA ALA A 207 19.81 13.21 11.20
C ALA A 207 18.98 12.07 11.78
N ARG A 208 19.25 10.82 11.37
CA ARG A 208 18.58 9.62 11.87
C ARG A 208 18.73 9.45 13.38
N ASN A 209 19.92 9.70 13.92
CA ASN A 209 20.19 9.60 15.34
C ASN A 209 19.45 10.69 16.14
N ALA A 210 19.37 11.90 15.60
CA ALA A 210 18.58 12.99 16.18
C ALA A 210 17.08 12.66 16.20
N GLU A 211 16.54 12.17 15.08
CA GLU A 211 15.13 11.74 14.98
C GLU A 211 14.83 10.59 15.94
N LEU A 212 15.72 9.59 16.03
CA LEU A 212 15.55 8.45 16.94
C LEU A 212 15.52 8.92 18.40
N ALA A 213 16.41 9.83 18.78
CA ALA A 213 16.44 10.38 20.13
C ALA A 213 15.15 11.16 20.46
N GLU A 214 14.61 11.92 19.49
CA GLU A 214 13.34 12.63 19.67
C GLU A 214 12.16 11.66 19.83
N VAL A 215 12.07 10.64 18.98
CA VAL A 215 11.02 9.61 19.06
C VAL A 215 11.06 8.91 20.40
N GLN A 216 12.24 8.49 20.87
CA GLN A 216 12.39 7.85 22.18
C GLN A 216 11.95 8.77 23.33
N ARG A 217 12.27 10.07 23.25
CA ARG A 217 11.82 11.07 24.23
C ARG A 217 10.30 11.17 24.27
N LEU A 218 9.66 11.27 23.10
CA LEU A 218 8.20 11.37 22.99
C LEU A 218 7.50 10.09 23.44
N GLU A 219 8.05 8.92 23.09
CA GLU A 219 7.52 7.63 23.53
C GLU A 219 7.59 7.47 25.06
N ALA A 220 8.73 7.85 25.67
CA ALA A 220 8.88 7.81 27.12
C ALA A 220 7.89 8.76 27.82
N GLU A 221 7.66 9.95 27.28
CA GLU A 221 6.66 10.88 27.80
C GLU A 221 5.23 10.33 27.65
N ALA A 222 4.88 9.80 26.48
CA ALA A 222 3.57 9.19 26.22
C ALA A 222 3.32 8.00 27.15
N LYS A 223 4.33 7.15 27.37
CA LYS A 223 4.26 6.01 28.28
C LYS A 223 4.04 6.45 29.73
N ARG A 224 4.70 7.52 30.19
CA ARG A 224 4.49 8.09 31.52
C ARG A 224 3.07 8.62 31.68
N ARG A 225 2.60 9.43 30.72
CA ARG A 225 1.23 9.98 30.73
C ARG A 225 0.18 8.88 30.69
N PHE A 226 0.39 7.83 29.90
CA PHE A 226 -0.49 6.68 29.81
C PHE A 226 -0.54 5.91 31.13
N ALA A 227 0.62 5.64 31.74
CA ALA A 227 0.69 4.96 33.03
C ALA A 227 -0.01 5.75 34.14
N GLU A 228 0.16 7.08 34.18
CA GLU A 228 -0.55 7.93 35.13
C GLU A 228 -2.06 7.91 34.88
N LYS A 229 -2.50 8.04 33.63
CA LYS A 229 -3.92 7.96 33.25
C LYS A 229 -4.52 6.62 33.68
N GLN A 230 -3.81 5.52 33.45
CA GLN A 230 -4.29 4.20 33.84
C GLN A 230 -4.43 4.10 35.36
N ARG A 231 -3.44 4.59 36.12
CA ARG A 231 -3.53 4.62 37.59
C ARG A 231 -4.73 5.43 38.08
N ARG A 232 -5.03 6.57 37.44
CA ARG A 232 -6.22 7.38 37.78
C ARG A 232 -7.53 6.67 37.46
N LEU A 233 -7.60 5.93 36.36
CA LEU A 233 -8.77 5.12 36.02
C LEU A 233 -8.96 3.99 37.04
N ASP A 234 -7.88 3.32 37.44
CA ASP A 234 -7.92 2.26 38.45
C ASP A 234 -8.35 2.82 39.83
N GLU A 235 -7.85 4.00 40.23
CA GLU A 235 -8.27 4.72 41.44
C GLU A 235 -9.78 5.08 41.40
N GLU A 236 -10.27 5.65 40.29
CA GLU A 236 -11.68 6.05 40.13
C GLU A 236 -12.62 4.84 40.08
N THR A 237 -12.25 3.78 39.37
CA THR A 237 -13.05 2.55 39.30
C THR A 237 -13.17 1.88 40.67
N ALA A 238 -12.08 1.84 41.45
CA ALA A 238 -12.11 1.35 42.82
C ALA A 238 -12.99 2.23 43.72
N ARG A 239 -12.92 3.57 43.58
CA ARG A 239 -13.80 4.50 44.32
C ARG A 239 -15.27 4.27 44.00
N LEU A 240 -15.62 4.12 42.72
CA LEU A 240 -16.99 3.87 42.28
C LEU A 240 -17.51 2.52 42.80
N ALA A 241 -16.69 1.47 42.76
CA ALA A 241 -17.05 0.17 43.31
C ALA A 241 -17.31 0.24 44.83
N ALA A 242 -16.45 0.93 45.58
CA ALA A 242 -16.64 1.12 47.01
C ALA A 242 -17.87 1.99 47.34
N GLN A 243 -18.16 3.00 46.53
CA GLN A 243 -19.39 3.80 46.66
C GLN A 243 -20.64 2.95 46.41
N ALA A 244 -20.67 2.14 45.36
CA ALA A 244 -21.80 1.26 45.08
C ALA A 244 -22.05 0.26 46.22
N GLU A 245 -20.99 -0.35 46.77
CA GLU A 245 -21.10 -1.24 47.93
C GLU A 245 -21.62 -0.50 49.18
N LEU A 246 -21.16 0.73 49.42
CA LEU A 246 -21.64 1.55 50.52
C LEU A 246 -23.12 1.91 50.34
N GLU A 247 -23.53 2.33 49.14
CA GLU A 247 -24.92 2.67 48.80
C GLU A 247 -25.84 1.47 49.04
N GLU A 248 -25.44 0.27 48.59
CA GLU A 248 -26.19 -0.97 48.84
C GLU A 248 -26.33 -1.25 50.34
N LYS A 249 -25.23 -1.16 51.11
CA LYS A 249 -25.26 -1.37 52.56
C LYS A 249 -26.14 -0.35 53.28
N VAL A 250 -26.09 0.91 52.87
CA VAL A 250 -26.92 1.98 53.45
C VAL A 250 -28.39 1.77 53.10
N ALA A 251 -28.71 1.42 51.85
CA ALA A 251 -30.07 1.11 51.42
C ALA A 251 -30.64 -0.11 52.16
N ALA A 252 -29.87 -1.20 52.29
CA ALA A 252 -30.25 -2.38 53.05
C ALA A 252 -30.49 -2.05 54.53
N ARG A 253 -29.61 -1.26 55.15
CA ARG A 253 -29.78 -0.81 56.54
C ARG A 253 -31.03 0.06 56.72
N ALA A 254 -31.29 0.99 55.80
CA ALA A 254 -32.47 1.84 55.84
C ALA A 254 -33.75 1.02 55.69
N SER A 255 -33.77 0.08 54.73
CA SER A 255 -34.86 -0.87 54.51
C SER A 255 -35.12 -1.73 55.74
N ALA A 256 -34.09 -2.34 56.32
CA ALA A 256 -34.20 -3.13 57.54
C ALA A 256 -34.73 -2.30 58.71
N LYS A 257 -34.26 -1.06 58.90
CA LYS A 257 -34.75 -0.17 59.95
C LYS A 257 -36.24 0.15 59.78
N GLN A 258 -36.66 0.47 58.56
CA GLN A 258 -38.06 0.77 58.26
C GLN A 258 -38.95 -0.47 58.45
N TYR A 259 -38.49 -1.64 58.01
CA TYR A 259 -39.19 -2.91 58.22
C TYR A 259 -39.33 -3.25 59.71
N LEU A 260 -38.24 -3.21 60.47
CA LEU A 260 -38.24 -3.54 61.90
C LEU A 260 -39.09 -2.58 62.73
N ALA A 261 -39.12 -1.28 62.38
CA ALA A 261 -39.96 -0.30 63.04
C ALA A 261 -41.46 -0.65 62.93
N ASN A 262 -41.89 -1.12 61.75
CA ASN A 262 -43.28 -1.50 61.51
C ASN A 262 -43.59 -2.93 61.99
N LEU A 263 -42.61 -3.83 61.99
CA LEU A 263 -42.78 -5.22 62.39
C LEU A 263 -43.24 -5.34 63.84
N HIS A 264 -42.71 -4.53 64.75
CA HIS A 264 -43.14 -4.54 66.14
C HIS A 264 -44.66 -4.27 66.24
N ALA A 265 -45.13 -3.15 65.69
CA ALA A 265 -46.56 -2.83 65.71
C ALA A 265 -47.41 -3.93 65.06
N GLN A 266 -47.00 -4.42 63.89
CA GLN A 266 -47.74 -5.43 63.14
C GLN A 266 -47.79 -6.78 63.86
N VAL A 267 -46.71 -7.21 64.52
CA VAL A 267 -46.70 -8.43 65.35
C VAL A 267 -47.56 -8.26 66.59
N PHE A 268 -47.53 -7.11 67.25
CA PHE A 268 -48.39 -6.85 68.39
C PHE A 268 -49.87 -6.83 67.99
N ASP A 269 -50.23 -6.15 66.90
CA ASP A 269 -51.61 -6.12 66.40
C ASP A 269 -52.10 -7.52 66.06
N THR A 270 -51.31 -8.31 65.32
CA THR A 270 -51.67 -9.71 64.99
C THR A 270 -51.76 -10.60 66.23
N LEU A 271 -50.94 -10.36 67.26
CA LEU A 271 -50.97 -11.13 68.51
C LEU A 271 -52.15 -10.72 69.42
N VAL A 272 -52.60 -9.46 69.34
CA VAL A 272 -53.83 -8.98 69.97
C VAL A 272 -55.06 -9.54 69.24
N GLU A 273 -55.09 -9.47 67.90
CA GLU A 273 -56.19 -10.00 67.08
C GLU A 273 -56.34 -11.52 67.21
N SER A 274 -55.24 -12.27 67.28
CA SER A 274 -55.24 -13.71 67.55
C SER A 274 -55.64 -14.07 69.00
N GLY A 275 -55.86 -13.06 69.86
CA GLY A 275 -56.36 -13.24 71.22
C GLY A 275 -55.31 -13.79 72.20
N HIS A 276 -54.02 -13.67 71.89
CA HIS A 276 -52.95 -14.13 72.78
C HIS A 276 -52.71 -13.17 73.96
N PHE A 277 -52.99 -11.87 73.76
CA PHE A 277 -53.06 -10.90 74.86
C PHE A 277 -54.47 -10.88 75.45
N PHE A 278 -54.61 -11.45 76.65
CA PHE A 278 -55.84 -11.42 77.43
C PHE A 278 -55.64 -10.60 78.70
N ASP A 279 -56.70 -9.92 79.15
CA ASP A 279 -56.71 -9.31 80.47
C ASP A 279 -56.71 -10.42 81.53
N PRO A 280 -55.67 -10.53 82.38
CA PRO A 280 -55.58 -11.57 83.40
C PRO A 280 -56.78 -11.52 84.35
N LEU A 281 -57.30 -10.34 84.67
CA LEU A 281 -58.46 -10.20 85.54
C LEU A 281 -59.72 -10.76 84.88
N ALA A 282 -59.94 -10.43 83.60
CA ALA A 282 -61.08 -10.95 82.85
C ALA A 282 -61.01 -12.48 82.68
N LYS A 283 -59.80 -13.04 82.53
CA LYS A 283 -59.60 -14.49 82.47
C LYS A 283 -59.88 -15.16 83.81
N ASP A 284 -59.35 -14.62 84.91
CA ASP A 284 -59.55 -15.16 86.25
C ASP A 284 -61.03 -15.07 86.66
N ILE A 285 -61.72 -13.97 86.32
CA ILE A 285 -63.16 -13.86 86.53
C ILE A 285 -63.92 -14.93 85.74
N LYS A 286 -63.57 -15.15 84.47
CA LYS A 286 -64.24 -16.14 83.62
C LYS A 286 -63.95 -17.58 84.04
N GLN A 287 -62.72 -17.88 84.45
CA GLN A 287 -62.26 -19.24 84.74
C GLN A 287 -62.48 -19.68 86.19
N HIS A 288 -62.42 -18.75 87.15
CA HIS A 288 -62.51 -19.07 88.57
C HIS A 288 -63.79 -18.49 89.22
N PHE A 289 -64.02 -17.18 89.08
CA PHE A 289 -65.11 -16.51 89.77
C PHE A 289 -66.51 -16.89 89.25
N LEU A 290 -66.71 -16.90 87.93
CA LEU A 290 -68.02 -17.25 87.34
C LEU A 290 -68.45 -18.68 87.71
N PRO A 291 -67.60 -19.73 87.56
CA PRO A 291 -67.95 -21.07 88.01
C PRO A 291 -68.29 -21.12 89.50
N GLU A 292 -67.49 -20.49 90.37
CA GLU A 292 -67.74 -20.48 91.81
C GLU A 292 -69.06 -19.76 92.17
N MET A 293 -69.36 -18.65 91.48
CA MET A 293 -70.62 -17.93 91.64
C MET A 293 -71.82 -18.77 91.17
N PHE A 294 -71.71 -19.43 90.01
CA PHE A 294 -72.77 -20.30 89.49
C PHE A 294 -72.97 -21.53 90.36
N GLU A 295 -71.89 -22.13 90.87
CA GLU A 295 -71.96 -23.27 91.80
C GLU A 295 -72.60 -22.86 93.13
N SER A 296 -72.22 -21.70 93.68
CA SER A 296 -72.83 -21.14 94.89
C SER A 296 -74.32 -20.80 94.69
N ALA A 297 -74.70 -20.27 93.52
CA ALA A 297 -76.08 -20.00 93.16
C ALA A 297 -76.90 -21.29 92.99
N ALA A 298 -76.33 -22.30 92.32
CA ALA A 298 -76.94 -23.61 92.15
C ALA A 298 -77.11 -24.33 93.50
N ALA A 299 -76.11 -24.25 94.40
CA ALA A 299 -76.20 -24.79 95.75
C ALA A 299 -77.33 -24.14 96.57
N ARG A 300 -77.46 -22.80 96.51
CA ARG A 300 -78.58 -22.08 97.15
C ARG A 300 -79.93 -22.42 96.53
N ALA A 301 -80.03 -22.53 95.21
CA ALA A 301 -81.27 -22.93 94.52
C ALA A 301 -81.66 -24.37 94.90
N ASN A 302 -80.71 -25.31 94.92
CA ASN A 302 -80.91 -26.68 95.36
C ASN A 302 -81.32 -26.74 96.84
N GLN A 303 -80.75 -25.90 97.71
CA GLN A 303 -81.14 -25.81 99.12
C GLN A 303 -82.58 -25.29 99.28
N LEU A 304 -82.98 -24.29 98.48
CA LEU A 304 -84.36 -23.78 98.47
C LEU A 304 -85.34 -24.83 97.93
N ASP A 305 -85.00 -25.54 96.86
CA ASP A 305 -85.83 -26.61 96.33
C ASP A 305 -85.92 -27.81 97.27
N ALA A 306 -84.85 -28.17 97.96
CA ALA A 306 -84.87 -29.19 99.01
C ALA A 306 -85.75 -28.73 100.18
N SER A 307 -85.64 -27.47 100.60
CA SER A 307 -86.48 -26.89 101.66
C SER A 307 -87.96 -26.87 101.26
N ARG A 308 -88.28 -26.53 100.00
CA ARG A 308 -89.64 -26.60 99.44
C ARG A 308 -90.17 -28.04 99.42
N LYS A 309 -89.39 -29.02 98.94
CA LYS A 309 -89.78 -30.43 98.97
C LYS A 309 -90.04 -30.92 100.39
N VAL A 310 -89.21 -30.53 101.36
CA VAL A 310 -89.42 -30.86 102.79
C VAL A 310 -90.71 -30.21 103.31
N LEU A 311 -90.95 -28.93 103.01
CA LEU A 311 -92.21 -28.26 103.37
C LEU A 311 -93.43 -28.92 102.73
N ASP A 312 -93.36 -29.33 101.46
CA ASP A 312 -94.42 -30.05 100.76
C ASP A 312 -94.67 -31.43 101.40
N THR A 313 -93.62 -32.16 101.82
CA THR A 313 -93.78 -33.42 102.56
C THR A 313 -94.43 -33.21 103.92
N ILE A 314 -94.04 -32.16 104.66
CA ILE A 314 -94.65 -31.81 105.95
C ILE A 314 -96.12 -31.42 105.76
N LEU A 315 -96.45 -30.64 104.72
CA LEU A 315 -97.83 -30.29 104.37
C LEU A 315 -98.64 -31.53 103.96
N ALA A 316 -98.08 -32.44 103.17
CA ALA A 316 -98.73 -33.68 102.77
C ALA A 316 -98.99 -34.60 103.98
N ASP A 317 -98.04 -34.72 104.92
CA ASP A 317 -98.21 -35.49 106.16
C ASP A 317 -99.21 -34.83 107.13
N ALA A 318 -99.26 -33.49 107.20
CA ALA A 318 -100.27 -32.76 107.95
C ALA A 318 -101.69 -32.94 107.35
N LEU A 319 -101.81 -32.99 106.02
CA LEU A 319 -103.08 -33.28 105.35
C LEU A 319 -103.50 -34.76 105.50
N ARG A 320 -102.54 -35.70 105.47
CA ARG A 320 -102.82 -37.14 105.72
C ARG A 320 -103.20 -37.42 107.17
N SER A 321 -102.51 -36.81 108.14
CA SER A 321 -102.86 -36.98 109.57
C SER A 321 -104.25 -36.41 109.88
N ARG A 322 -104.67 -35.34 109.18
CA ARG A 322 -106.03 -34.78 109.25
C ARG A 322 -107.10 -35.64 108.57
N ALA A 323 -106.75 -36.39 107.53
CA ALA A 323 -107.66 -37.33 106.85
C ALA A 323 -107.82 -38.67 107.58
N ALA A 324 -106.90 -39.03 108.47
CA ALA A 324 -106.99 -40.21 109.33
C ALA A 324 -107.72 -39.96 110.67
N SER A 325 -108.09 -38.70 110.95
CA SER A 325 -108.74 -38.25 112.19
C SER A 325 -110.20 -37.81 112.00
N GLY A 326 -110.89 -38.31 110.98
CA GLY A 326 -112.32 -38.11 110.74
C GLY A 326 -112.91 -39.29 109.99
#